data_AF-Q3SNR3-F1
#
_entry.id   AF-Q3SNR3-F1
#
_cell.length_a   1.000
_cell.length_b   1.000
_cell.length_c   1.000
_cell.angle_alpha   90.00
_cell.angle_beta   90.00
_cell.angle_gamma   90.00
#
_symmetry.space_group_name_H-M   'P 1'
#
loop_
_entity.id
_entity.type
_entity.pdbx_description
1 polymer ?
#
loop_
_entity_poly.entity_id
_entity_poly.type
_entity_poly.pdbx_seq_one_letter_code
_entity_poly.pdbx_strand_id
1 'polypeptide(L)'
;MIRLDLSSEPKWLDLGAGLRLHVLPVTTAIMVAARNDPAVEALPEGASKEEQALVMAKAVARRVVTGWEGVGDADGDPVPVTPEGIDALL
;
A
#
# COMPACT_ATOMS: atom_id res chain seq x y z
N MET A 1 13.21 17.18 12.04
CA MET A 1 13.68 17.56 10.69
C MET A 1 13.73 16.31 9.85
N ILE A 2 13.04 16.29 8.70
CA ILE A 2 13.06 15.15 7.78
C ILE A 2 14.38 15.19 7.00
N ARG A 3 15.03 14.03 6.81
CA ARG A 3 16.21 13.89 5.93
C ARG A 3 15.74 13.42 4.56
N LEU A 4 16.20 14.10 3.52
CA LEU A 4 15.95 13.67 2.15
C LEU A 4 16.83 12.45 1.85
N ASP A 5 16.19 11.34 1.55
CA ASP A 5 16.84 10.10 1.17
C ASP A 5 16.50 9.78 -0.28
N LEU A 6 17.53 9.82 -1.13
CA LEU A 6 17.42 9.65 -2.59
C LEU A 6 17.58 8.20 -3.04
N SER A 7 17.76 7.25 -2.11
CA SER A 7 17.88 5.83 -2.45
C SER A 7 16.56 5.29 -2.98
N SER A 8 16.65 4.53 -4.08
CA SER A 8 15.54 3.79 -4.68
C SER A 8 15.40 2.37 -4.13
N GLU A 9 16.10 2.03 -3.05
CA GLU A 9 16.01 0.73 -2.41
C GLU A 9 14.73 0.62 -1.56
N PRO A 10 14.17 -0.59 -1.40
CA PRO A 10 13.10 -0.82 -0.45
C PRO A 10 13.51 -0.46 0.98
N LYS A 11 12.56 0.03 1.78
CA LYS A 11 12.82 0.48 3.16
C LYS A 11 11.71 0.09 4.11
N TRP A 12 12.09 -0.11 5.37
CA TRP A 12 11.14 -0.21 6.47
C TRP A 12 10.64 1.16 6.90
N LEU A 13 9.33 1.35 6.84
CA LEU A 13 8.61 2.48 7.41
C LEU A 13 7.96 2.05 8.73
N ASP A 14 8.23 2.80 9.80
CA ASP A 14 7.58 2.62 11.09
C ASP A 14 6.34 3.52 11.15
N LEU A 15 5.17 2.91 11.33
CA LEU A 15 3.87 3.60 11.40
C LEU A 15 3.38 3.73 12.86
N GLY A 16 4.18 3.33 13.84
CA GLY A 16 3.83 3.30 15.25
C GLY A 16 2.96 2.10 15.62
N ALA A 17 2.63 1.99 16.92
CA ALA A 17 1.81 0.91 17.48
C ALA A 17 2.28 -0.53 17.13
N GLY A 18 3.58 -0.71 16.88
CA GLY A 18 4.16 -2.00 16.49
C GLY A 18 4.01 -2.36 15.00
N LEU A 19 3.38 -1.50 14.19
CA LEU A 19 3.23 -1.70 12.75
C LEU A 19 4.44 -1.14 11.99
N ARG A 20 5.07 -2.00 11.20
CA ARG A 20 6.12 -1.60 10.25
C ARG A 20 5.83 -2.19 8.88
N LEU A 21 6.07 -1.42 7.82
CA LEU A 21 5.91 -1.86 6.44
C LEU A 21 7.23 -1.79 5.69
N HIS A 22 7.59 -2.85 4.98
CA HIS A 22 8.71 -2.86 4.05
C HIS A 22 8.21 -2.48 2.66
N VAL A 23 8.59 -1.30 2.17
CA VAL A 23 8.02 -0.73 0.97
C VAL A 23 9.05 -0.37 -0.10
N LEU A 24 8.68 -0.60 -1.35
CA LEU A 24 9.35 -0.02 -2.51
C LEU A 24 9.07 1.49 -2.59
N PRO A 25 9.99 2.29 -3.17
CA PRO A 25 9.71 3.70 -3.44
C PRO A 25 8.51 3.88 -4.37
N VAL A 26 7.63 4.84 -4.04
CA VAL A 26 6.48 5.21 -4.88
C VAL A 26 6.95 6.08 -6.05
N THR A 27 7.51 5.43 -7.07
CA THR A 27 8.00 6.11 -8.29
C THR A 27 6.87 6.49 -9.24
N THR A 28 7.15 7.34 -10.23
CA THR A 28 6.21 7.64 -11.32
C THR A 28 5.72 6.39 -12.03
N ALA A 29 6.59 5.39 -12.23
CA ALA A 29 6.21 4.13 -12.87
C ALA A 29 5.18 3.34 -12.04
N ILE A 30 5.35 3.30 -10.72
CA ILE A 30 4.37 2.70 -9.79
C ILE A 30 3.03 3.44 -9.87
N MET A 31 3.07 4.78 -9.88
CA MET A 31 1.84 5.59 -9.96
C MET A 31 1.10 5.40 -11.29
N VAL A 32 1.81 5.30 -12.41
CA VAL A 32 1.21 4.98 -13.72
C VAL A 32 0.61 3.57 -13.70
N ALA A 33 1.34 2.59 -13.19
CA ALA A 33 0.84 1.21 -13.09
C ALA A 33 -0.39 1.09 -12.19
N ALA A 34 -0.48 1.89 -11.11
CA ALA A 34 -1.64 1.92 -10.22
C ALA A 34 -2.86 2.59 -10.87
N ARG A 35 -2.68 3.62 -11.70
CA ARG A 35 -3.79 4.23 -12.47
C ARG A 35 -4.39 3.28 -13.49
N ASN A 36 -3.58 2.37 -14.04
CA ASN A 36 -4.02 1.32 -14.97
C ASN A 36 -4.40 0.02 -14.24
N ASP A 37 -4.65 0.07 -12.93
CA ASP A 37 -5.13 -1.11 -12.20
C ASP A 37 -6.58 -1.41 -12.62
N PRO A 38 -6.93 -2.68 -12.92
CA PRO A 38 -8.29 -3.02 -13.33
C PRO A 38 -9.37 -2.58 -12.34
N ALA A 39 -9.07 -2.54 -11.04
CA ALA A 39 -10.02 -2.06 -10.04
C ALA A 39 -10.26 -0.54 -10.14
N VAL A 40 -9.23 0.22 -10.54
CA VAL A 40 -9.35 1.67 -10.80
C VAL A 40 -10.10 1.91 -12.11
N GLU A 41 -9.80 1.14 -13.16
CA GLU A 41 -10.50 1.24 -14.45
C GLU A 41 -11.98 0.85 -14.36
N ALA A 42 -12.33 -0.08 -13.47
CA ALA A 42 -13.70 -0.55 -13.28
C ALA A 42 -14.57 0.38 -12.42
N LEU A 43 -14.04 1.49 -11.90
CA LEU A 43 -14.82 2.45 -11.13
C LEU A 43 -15.95 3.07 -11.99
N PRO A 44 -17.18 3.18 -11.45
CA PRO A 44 -18.30 3.74 -12.20
C PRO A 44 -18.11 5.24 -12.44
N GLU A 45 -18.64 5.73 -13.55
CA GLU A 45 -18.79 7.16 -13.78
C GLU A 45 -19.64 7.77 -12.66
N GLY A 46 -19.06 8.70 -11.89
CA GLY A 46 -19.72 9.32 -10.73
C GLY A 46 -19.36 8.73 -9.38
N ALA A 47 -18.43 7.77 -9.30
CA ALA A 47 -17.82 7.34 -8.03
C ALA A 47 -17.35 8.57 -7.24
N SER A 48 -17.57 8.57 -5.93
CA SER A 48 -17.13 9.65 -5.05
C SER A 48 -15.60 9.80 -5.08
N LYS A 49 -15.10 10.97 -4.67
CA LYS A 49 -13.65 11.20 -4.60
C LYS A 49 -13.00 10.29 -3.57
N GLU A 50 -13.72 9.97 -2.51
CA GLU A 50 -13.31 9.08 -1.44
C GLU A 50 -13.16 7.65 -1.96
N GLU A 51 -14.13 7.14 -2.72
CA GLU A 51 -14.04 5.81 -3.35
C GLU A 51 -12.88 5.74 -4.35
N GLN A 52 -12.74 6.76 -5.22
CA GLN A 52 -11.62 6.83 -6.16
C GLN A 52 -10.27 6.84 -5.43
N ALA A 53 -10.14 7.62 -4.35
CA ALA A 53 -8.93 7.71 -3.56
C ALA A 53 -8.61 6.37 -2.87
N LEU A 54 -9.61 5.69 -2.31
CA LEU A 54 -9.43 4.40 -1.64
C LEU A 54 -8.94 3.33 -2.62
N VAL A 55 -9.59 3.18 -3.78
CA VAL A 55 -9.19 2.18 -4.78
C VAL A 55 -7.79 2.48 -5.33
N MET A 56 -7.47 3.76 -5.58
CA MET A 56 -6.13 4.17 -6.00
C MET A 56 -5.07 3.88 -4.92
N ALA A 57 -5.38 4.14 -3.64
CA ALA A 57 -4.47 3.87 -2.53
C ALA A 57 -4.17 2.36 -2.42
N LYS A 58 -5.20 1.51 -2.52
CA LYS A 58 -5.05 0.04 -2.56
C LYS A 58 -4.21 -0.43 -3.74
N ALA A 59 -4.47 0.11 -4.94
CA ALA A 59 -3.67 -0.19 -6.13
C ALA A 59 -2.19 0.16 -5.95
N VAL A 60 -1.87 1.32 -5.36
CA VAL A 60 -0.48 1.70 -5.04
C VAL A 60 0.10 0.76 -3.99
N ALA A 61 -0.61 0.52 -2.88
CA ALA A 61 -0.12 -0.27 -1.76
C ALA A 61 0.24 -1.71 -2.17
N ARG A 62 -0.63 -2.38 -2.94
CA ARG A 62 -0.37 -3.73 -3.46
C ARG A 62 0.89 -3.84 -4.33
N ARG A 63 1.38 -2.72 -4.88
CA ARG A 63 2.59 -2.67 -5.70
C ARG A 63 3.85 -2.37 -4.89
N VAL A 64 3.72 -1.69 -3.75
CA VAL A 64 4.88 -1.20 -2.99
C VAL A 64 5.12 -1.96 -1.70
N VAL A 65 4.09 -2.50 -1.05
CA VAL A 65 4.26 -3.27 0.19
C VAL A 65 4.80 -4.65 -0.16
N THR A 66 5.99 -4.94 0.35
CA THR A 66 6.73 -6.20 0.09
C THR A 66 6.96 -7.01 1.37
N GLY A 67 6.67 -6.45 2.52
CA GLY A 67 6.82 -7.07 3.84
C GLY A 67 6.10 -6.23 4.90
N TRP A 68 5.79 -6.83 6.04
CA TRP A 68 5.30 -6.12 7.22
C TRP A 68 5.72 -6.81 8.52
N GLU A 69 5.66 -6.07 9.62
CA GLU A 69 5.72 -6.56 11.00
C GLU A 69 4.53 -5.97 11.76
N GLY A 70 4.01 -6.69 12.75
CA GLY A 70 2.89 -6.23 13.58
C GLY A 70 1.50 -6.41 12.96
N VAL A 71 1.40 -7.13 11.84
CA VAL A 71 0.11 -7.53 11.24
C VAL A 71 -0.13 -9.00 11.56
N GLY A 72 -1.22 -9.28 12.28
CA GLY A 72 -1.62 -10.63 12.66
C GLY A 72 -3.10 -10.88 12.37
N ASP A 73 -3.49 -12.14 12.48
CA ASP A 73 -4.89 -12.57 12.37
C ASP A 73 -5.68 -12.30 13.66
N ALA A 74 -6.86 -12.90 13.77
CA ALA A 74 -7.75 -12.74 14.93
C ALA A 74 -7.16 -13.28 16.24
N ASP A 75 -6.24 -14.25 16.16
CA ASP A 75 -5.55 -14.84 17.31
C ASP A 75 -4.24 -14.11 17.62
N GLY A 76 -3.85 -13.16 16.76
CA GLY A 76 -2.62 -12.36 16.88
C GLY A 76 -1.41 -13.03 16.23
N ASP A 77 -1.61 -14.12 15.48
CA ASP A 77 -0.53 -14.81 14.80
C ASP A 77 -0.10 -14.04 13.53
N PRO A 78 1.20 -13.87 13.26
CA PRO A 78 1.67 -13.11 12.10
C PRO A 78 1.15 -13.67 10.78
N VAL A 79 0.61 -12.79 9.94
CA VAL A 79 0.08 -13.17 8.62
C VAL A 79 1.05 -12.82 7.49
N PRO A 80 1.07 -13.57 6.37
CA PRO A 80 1.88 -13.21 5.21
C PRO A 80 1.29 -12.00 4.47
N VAL A 81 2.15 -11.25 3.79
CA VAL A 81 1.72 -10.18 2.89
C VAL A 81 0.97 -10.79 1.70
N THR A 82 -0.28 -10.38 1.52
CA THR A 82 -1.15 -10.77 0.41
C THR A 82 -1.90 -9.55 -0.11
N PRO A 83 -2.34 -9.54 -1.38
CA PRO A 83 -3.19 -8.47 -1.91
C PRO A 83 -4.42 -8.21 -1.02
N GLU A 84 -5.09 -9.26 -0.59
CA GLU A 84 -6.29 -9.20 0.25
C GLU A 84 -5.96 -8.66 1.65
N GLY A 85 -4.83 -9.06 2.22
CA GLY A 85 -4.37 -8.55 3.51
C GLY A 85 -3.96 -7.08 3.47
N ILE A 86 -3.33 -6.63 2.38
CA ILE A 86 -3.05 -5.20 2.14
C ILE A 86 -4.35 -4.42 2.03
N ASP A 87 -5.33 -4.96 1.31
CA ASP A 87 -6.64 -4.32 1.15
C ASP A 87 -7.45 -4.30 2.46
N ALA A 88 -7.21 -5.24 3.40
CA ALA A 88 -7.83 -5.26 4.71
C ALA A 88 -7.16 -4.30 5.71
N LEU A 89 -5.86 -4.04 5.55
CA LEU A 89 -5.11 -3.08 6.37
C LEU A 89 -5.47 -1.62 6.06
N LEU A 90 -5.99 -1.34 4.85
CA LEU A 90 -6.33 0.00 4.32
C LEU A 90 -7.84 0.27 4.28
#